data_AF-A0A945UWC1-F1
#
_entry.id   AF-A0A945UWC1-F1
#
_cell.length_a   1.000
_cell.length_b   1.000
_cell.length_c   1.000
_cell.angle_alpha   90.00
_cell.angle_beta   90.00
_cell.angle_gamma   90.00
#
_symmetry.space_group_name_H-M   'P 1'
#
loop_
_entity.id
_entity.type
_entity.pdbx_description
1 polymer ?
#
loop_
_entity_poly.entity_id
_entity_poly.type
_entity_poly.pdbx_seq_one_letter_code
_entity_poly.pdbx_strand_id
1 'polypeptide(L)'
;MYILICLRTDRSYVGQTDNLIRRFHQHRDGLVRTTREKFVTPVMIHWEKYDTRSEAMRRERYYKSGSGHRTKQELISRMRAELCSSAPDEPLS
;
A
#
# COMPACT_ATOMS: atom_id res chain seq x y z
N MET A 1 -8.00 7.15 -3.00
CA MET A 1 -7.62 5.73 -3.21
C MET A 1 -6.19 5.54 -2.70
N TYR A 2 -5.84 4.37 -2.19
CA TYR A 2 -4.52 4.10 -1.61
C TYR A 2 -4.07 2.65 -1.87
N ILE A 3 -2.75 2.46 -1.82
CA ILE A 3 -2.09 1.15 -1.91
C ILE A 3 -1.22 0.97 -0.67
N LEU A 4 -1.43 -0.15 0.01
CA LEU A 4 -0.58 -0.61 1.12
C LEU A 4 0.20 -1.85 0.69
N ILE A 5 1.40 -2.03 1.24
CA ILE A 5 2.15 -3.28 1.21
C ILE A 5 2.53 -3.70 2.63
N CYS A 6 2.51 -4.99 2.91
CA CYS A 6 3.15 -5.55 4.09
C CYS A 6 4.43 -6.25 3.65
N LEU A 7 5.58 -5.69 4.00
CA LEU A 7 6.89 -6.22 3.55
C LEU A 7 7.14 -7.63 4.07
N ARG A 8 6.64 -7.97 5.27
CA ARG A 8 6.80 -9.29 5.88
C ARG A 8 6.00 -10.39 5.19
N THR A 9 4.84 -10.07 4.61
CA THR A 9 3.92 -11.07 4.02
C THR A 9 3.84 -10.99 2.51
N ASP A 10 4.54 -10.04 1.89
CA ASP A 10 4.48 -9.70 0.47
C ASP A 10 3.04 -9.46 -0.05
N ARG A 11 2.13 -9.07 0.86
CA ARG A 11 0.74 -8.77 0.51
C ARG A 11 0.59 -7.30 0.20
N SER A 12 -0.09 -7.00 -0.92
CA SER A 12 -0.54 -5.66 -1.26
C SER A 12 -2.05 -5.51 -1.15
N TYR A 13 -2.51 -4.32 -0.75
CA TYR A 13 -3.92 -3.98 -0.63
C TYR A 13 -4.20 -2.69 -1.40
N VAL A 14 -5.34 -2.67 -2.08
CA VAL A 14 -5.81 -1.53 -2.89
C VAL A 14 -7.20 -1.19 -2.40
N GLY A 15 -7.41 0.06 -1.97
CA GLY A 15 -8.71 0.50 -1.47
C GLY A 15 -8.94 1.99 -1.59
N GLN A 16 -10.13 2.42 -1.17
CA GLN A 16 -10.50 3.83 -1.09
C GLN A 16 -11.03 4.16 0.31
N THR A 17 -10.99 5.44 0.65
CA THR A 17 -11.53 5.98 1.90
C THR A 17 -11.72 7.48 1.74
N ASP A 18 -12.62 8.03 2.55
CA ASP A 18 -12.81 9.45 2.83
C ASP A 18 -11.69 10.06 3.71
N ASN A 19 -11.10 9.26 4.60
CA ASN A 19 -10.06 9.68 5.53
C ASN A 19 -8.88 8.70 5.52
N LEU A 20 -7.82 9.08 4.80
CA LEU A 20 -6.63 8.26 4.57
C LEU A 20 -5.89 7.92 5.87
N ILE A 21 -5.69 8.91 6.74
CA ILE A 21 -4.95 8.76 8.00
C ILE A 21 -5.69 7.80 8.94
N ARG A 22 -6.99 8.04 9.18
CA ARG A 22 -7.83 7.14 9.98
C ARG A 22 -7.75 5.71 9.46
N ARG A 23 -7.85 5.53 8.14
CA ARG A 23 -7.86 4.22 7.52
C ARG A 23 -6.51 3.51 7.63
N PHE A 24 -5.41 4.25 7.53
CA PHE A 24 -4.07 3.70 7.72
C PHE A 24 -3.88 3.18 9.14
N HIS A 25 -4.26 3.96 10.16
CA HIS A 25 -4.24 3.51 11.56
C HIS A 25 -5.09 2.25 11.79
N GLN A 26 -6.30 2.20 11.24
CA GLN A 26 -7.14 0.99 11.32
C GLN A 26 -6.47 -0.27 10.78
N HIS A 27 -5.70 -0.18 9.69
CA HIS A 27 -4.95 -1.31 9.15
C HIS A 27 -3.73 -1.64 10.02
N ARG A 28 -2.96 -0.63 10.43
CA ARG A 28 -1.77 -0.77 11.27
C ARG A 28 -2.11 -1.43 12.61
N ASP A 29 -3.22 -1.02 13.22
CA ASP A 29 -3.65 -1.46 14.54
C ASP A 29 -4.46 -2.77 14.48
N GLY A 30 -4.58 -3.38 13.29
CA GLY A 30 -5.27 -4.65 13.11
C GLY A 30 -6.79 -4.59 13.31
N LEU A 31 -7.39 -3.40 13.23
CA LEU A 31 -8.83 -3.18 13.48
C LEU A 31 -9.70 -3.62 12.30
N VAL A 32 -9.11 -3.97 11.16
CA VAL A 32 -9.82 -4.45 9.97
C VAL A 32 -9.78 -5.98 9.92
N ARG A 33 -10.90 -6.63 10.29
CA ARG A 33 -11.01 -8.10 10.41
C ARG A 33 -10.46 -8.88 9.21
N THR A 34 -10.69 -8.42 7.98
CA THR A 34 -10.30 -9.13 6.76
C THR A 34 -8.84 -8.97 6.37
N THR A 35 -8.15 -7.95 6.90
CA THR A 35 -6.75 -7.62 6.55
C THR A 35 -5.79 -7.71 7.73
N ARG A 36 -6.29 -7.82 8.97
CA ARG A 36 -5.51 -7.87 10.22
C ARG A 36 -4.32 -8.82 10.16
N GLU A 37 -4.54 -10.09 9.80
CA GLU A 37 -3.48 -11.11 9.75
C GLU A 37 -2.50 -10.91 8.58
N LYS A 38 -2.95 -10.22 7.53
CA LYS A 38 -2.17 -10.03 6.30
C LYS A 38 -1.30 -8.77 6.35
N PHE A 39 -1.69 -7.79 7.16
CA PHE A 39 -1.11 -6.45 7.23
C PHE A 39 -0.68 -6.09 8.66
N VAL A 40 0.20 -6.91 9.23
CA VAL A 40 0.78 -6.69 10.58
C VAL A 40 1.67 -5.45 10.62
N THR A 41 2.34 -5.13 9.50
CA THR A 41 3.23 -3.96 9.35
C THR A 41 3.00 -3.29 7.99
N PRO A 42 1.85 -2.62 7.79
CA PRO A 42 1.52 -2.00 6.52
C PRO A 42 2.35 -0.74 6.29
N VAL A 43 2.90 -0.63 5.09
CA VAL A 43 3.56 0.56 4.56
C VAL A 43 2.68 1.15 3.46
N MET A 44 2.46 2.46 3.51
CA MET A 44 1.75 3.16 2.44
C MET A 44 2.73 3.51 1.33
N ILE A 45 2.47 3.01 0.13
CA ILE A 45 3.38 3.20 -1.02
C ILE A 45 2.81 4.14 -2.07
N HIS A 46 1.49 4.37 -2.03
CA HIS A 46 0.81 5.21 -3.01
C HIS A 46 -0.55 5.65 -2.49
N TRP A 47 -0.92 6.88 -2.81
CA TRP A 47 -2.27 7.38 -2.59
C TRP A 47 -2.61 8.49 -3.60
N GLU A 48 -3.90 8.61 -3.90
CA GLU A 48 -4.44 9.60 -4.82
C GLU A 48 -5.76 10.15 -4.26
N LYS A 49 -5.93 11.48 -4.32
CA LYS A 49 -7.18 12.16 -3.97
C LYS A 49 -8.06 12.31 -5.22
N TYR A 50 -9.36 12.21 -5.01
CA TYR A 50 -10.39 12.34 -6.04
C TYR A 50 -11.53 13.17 -5.48
N ASP A 51 -12.19 13.95 -6.35
CA ASP A 51 -13.33 14.79 -5.97
C ASP A 51 -14.59 13.96 -5.77
N THR A 52 -14.75 12.88 -6.55
CA THR A 52 -15.88 11.95 -6.41
C THR A 52 -15.45 10.54 -6.00
N ARG A 53 -16.36 9.85 -5.29
CA ARG A 53 -16.21 8.43 -4.98
C ARG A 53 -16.14 7.58 -6.26
N SER A 54 -16.88 7.95 -7.30
CA SER A 54 -16.90 7.23 -8.57
C SER A 54 -15.54 7.23 -9.28
N GLU A 55 -14.82 8.35 -9.26
CA GLU A 55 -13.47 8.43 -9.82
C GLU A 55 -12.48 7.60 -9.01
N ALA A 56 -12.55 7.70 -7.67
CA ALA A 56 -11.73 6.87 -6.79
C ALA A 56 -11.97 5.36 -7.04
N MET A 57 -13.23 4.96 -7.25
CA MET A 57 -13.59 3.58 -7.57
C MET A 57 -13.08 3.15 -8.96
N ARG A 58 -13.16 4.02 -9.97
CA ARG A 58 -12.59 3.74 -11.31
C ARG A 58 -11.09 3.50 -11.21
N ARG A 59 -10.38 4.31 -10.43
CA ARG A 59 -8.94 4.14 -10.21
C ARG A 59 -8.62 2.87 -9.43
N GLU A 60 -9.35 2.60 -8.36
CA GLU A 60 -9.20 1.35 -7.60
C GLU A 60 -9.39 0.13 -8.51
N ARG A 61 -10.39 0.15 -9.39
CA ARG A 61 -10.63 -0.90 -10.38
C ARG A 61 -9.49 -1.01 -11.39
N TYR A 62 -8.93 0.11 -11.84
CA TYR A 62 -7.73 0.11 -12.68
C TYR A 62 -6.57 -0.64 -12.01
N TYR A 63 -6.21 -0.32 -10.77
CA TYR A 63 -5.14 -1.02 -10.05
C TYR A 63 -5.40 -2.50 -9.78
N LYS A 64 -6.66 -2.94 -9.90
CA LYS A 64 -7.08 -4.34 -9.83
C LYS A 64 -7.16 -5.02 -11.21
N SER A 65 -7.07 -4.27 -12.31
CA SER A 65 -7.05 -4.81 -13.67
C SER A 65 -5.66 -5.35 -14.03
N GLY A 66 -5.53 -6.08 -15.13
CA GLY A 66 -4.23 -6.63 -15.56
C GLY A 66 -3.17 -5.55 -15.83
N SER A 67 -3.53 -4.45 -16.49
CA SER A 67 -2.60 -3.34 -16.75
C SER A 67 -2.24 -2.58 -15.48
N GLY A 68 -3.23 -2.22 -14.65
CA GLY A 68 -2.94 -1.53 -13.41
C GLY A 68 -2.27 -2.42 -12.35
N HIS A 69 -2.42 -3.74 -12.43
CA HIS A 69 -1.63 -4.66 -11.62
C HIS A 69 -0.14 -4.53 -11.92
N ARG A 70 0.26 -4.42 -13.20
CA ARG A 70 1.67 -4.20 -13.57
C ARG A 70 2.21 -2.89 -12.99
N THR A 71 1.46 -1.79 -13.15
CA THR A 71 1.82 -0.50 -12.54
C THR A 71 1.94 -0.57 -11.02
N LYS A 72 1.06 -1.34 -10.35
CA LYS A 72 1.19 -1.58 -8.90
C LYS A 72 2.48 -2.32 -8.56
N GLN A 73 2.88 -3.32 -9.36
CA GLN A 73 4.13 -4.05 -9.12
C GLN A 73 5.36 -3.15 -9.31
N GLU A 74 5.34 -2.24 -10.28
CA GLU A 74 6.39 -1.24 -10.47
C GLU A 74 6.53 -0.32 -9.24
N LEU A 75 5.40 0.18 -8.70
CA LEU A 75 5.39 0.97 -7.46
C LEU A 75 5.98 0.20 -6.27
N ILE A 76 5.61 -1.08 -6.13
CA ILE A 76 6.15 -1.95 -5.08
C ILE A 76 7.66 -2.16 -5.25
N SER A 77 8.10 -2.46 -6.47
CA SER A 77 9.52 -2.68 -6.78
C SER A 77 10.35 -1.44 -6.48
N ARG A 78 9.86 -0.27 -6.90
CA ARG A 78 10.49 1.03 -6.61
C ARG A 78 10.61 1.29 -5.11
N MET A 79 9.52 1.12 -4.36
CA MET A 79 9.53 1.32 -2.91
C MET A 79 10.55 0.40 -2.21
N ARG A 80 10.68 -0.84 -2.67
CA ARG A 80 11.68 -1.78 -2.15
C ARG A 80 13.11 -1.33 -2.43
N ALA A 81 13.37 -0.86 -3.64
CA ALA A 81 14.68 -0.33 -4.01
C ALA A 81 15.05 0.87 -3.13
N GLU A 82 14.11 1.80 -2.92
CA GLU A 82 14.29 2.98 -2.06
C GLU A 82 14.62 2.56 -0.61
N LEU A 83 13.90 1.59 -0.03
CA LEU A 83 14.19 1.07 1.32
C LEU A 83 15.57 0.40 1.42
N CYS A 84 15.97 -0.37 0.41
CA CYS A 84 17.26 -1.05 0.38
C CYS A 84 18.44 -0.05 0.29
N SER A 85 18.27 1.03 -0.49
CA SER A 85 19.30 2.08 -0.65
C SER A 85 19.52 2.96 0.59
N SER A 86 18.72 2.78 1.64
CA SER A 86 18.74 3.59 2.86
C SER A 86 19.29 2.85 4.09
N ALA A 87 19.72 1.59 3.95
CA ALA A 87 20.40 0.88 5.03
C ALA A 87 21.83 1.43 5.19
N PRO A 88 22.24 1.89 6.39
CA PRO A 88 23.65 2.20 6.62
C PRO A 88 24.45 0.90 6.50
N ASP A 89 25.58 0.95 5.79
CA ASP A 89 26.62 -0.09 5.88
C ASP A 89 27.05 -0.18 7.35
N GLU A 90 26.53 -1.16 8.09
CA GLU A 90 26.99 -1.45 9.45
C GLU A 90 28.21 -2.39 9.32
N PRO A 91 29.44 -1.94 9.65
CA PRO A 91 30.58 -2.83 9.62
C PRO A 91 30.46 -3.82 10.78
N LEU A 92 30.42 -5.11 10.44
CA LEU A 92 30.61 -6.21 11.39
C LEU A 92 31.88 -5.95 12.20
N SER A 93 31.71 -5.77 13.51
CA SER A 93 32.79 -5.73 14.50
C SER A 93 33.23 -7.13 14.87
#